data_AF-A0A1F9EVZ3-F1
#
_entry.id   AF-A0A1F9EVZ3-F1
#
_cell.length_a   1.000
_cell.length_b   1.000
_cell.length_c   1.000
_cell.angle_alpha   90.00
_cell.angle_beta   90.00
_cell.angle_gamma   90.00
#
_symmetry.space_group_name_H-M   'P 1'
#
loop_
_entity.id
_entity.type
_entity.pdbx_description
1 polymer ?
#
loop_
_entity_poly.entity_id
_entity_poly.type
_entity_poly.pdbx_seq_one_letter_code
_entity_poly.pdbx_strand_id
1 'polypeptide(L)'
;MTWILALPVLLVVVAVIAIFLAIGAAVAGIEGRSYGKAFVASGVDVLVSWVVGAVLTFLGVGSGLIPFVLGVVINLYIIKSVFSTSWGKAIVAWLIQLVATVIVIGIPLFFLVGVAALSSFK
;
A
#
# COMPACT_ATOMS: atom_id res chain seq x y z
N MET A 1 1.60 -23.42 12.67
CA MET A 1 2.22 -23.79 11.37
C MET A 1 1.99 -22.75 10.26
N THR A 2 1.35 -21.62 10.56
CA THR A 2 0.95 -20.58 9.58
C THR A 2 1.97 -19.44 9.42
N TRP A 3 2.90 -19.26 10.38
CA TRP A 3 3.88 -18.16 10.38
C TRP A 3 5.01 -18.33 9.36
N ILE A 4 5.36 -19.57 9.00
CA ILE A 4 6.41 -19.86 7.99
C ILE A 4 6.02 -19.33 6.61
N LEU A 5 4.72 -19.32 6.29
CA LEU A 5 4.20 -18.78 5.03
C LEU A 5 3.96 -17.26 5.08
N ALA A 6 3.95 -16.63 6.27
CA ALA A 6 3.64 -15.22 6.42
C ALA A 6 4.71 -14.31 5.78
N LEU A 7 5.99 -14.63 5.99
CA LEU A 7 7.09 -13.83 5.45
C LEU A 7 7.16 -13.89 3.91
N PRO A 8 7.12 -15.08 3.27
CA PRO A 8 7.07 -15.18 1.81
C PRO A 8 5.87 -14.46 1.20
N VAL A 9 4.68 -14.59 1.80
CA VAL A 9 3.47 -13.91 1.34
C VAL A 9 3.63 -12.38 1.45
N LEU A 10 4.19 -11.89 2.55
CA LEU A 10 4.46 -10.46 2.73
C LEU A 10 5.38 -9.91 1.63
N LEU A 11 6.46 -10.63 1.31
CA LEU A 11 7.40 -10.23 0.26
C LEU A 11 6.73 -10.19 -1.11
N VAL A 12 5.85 -11.15 -1.41
CA VAL A 12 5.07 -11.16 -2.66
C VAL A 12 4.12 -9.97 -2.71
N VAL A 13 3.42 -9.64 -1.63
CA VAL A 13 2.53 -8.47 -1.58
C VAL A 13 3.32 -7.18 -1.78
N VAL A 14 4.45 -7.01 -1.10
CA VAL A 14 5.32 -5.84 -1.27
C VAL A 14 5.82 -5.73 -2.71
N ALA A 15 6.21 -6.85 -3.32
CA ALA A 15 6.63 -6.89 -4.72
C ALA A 15 5.51 -6.46 -5.66
N VAL A 16 4.29 -6.97 -5.48
CA VAL A 16 3.13 -6.60 -6.30
C VAL A 16 2.80 -5.12 -6.15
N ILE A 17 2.76 -4.59 -4.92
CA ILE A 17 2.51 -3.16 -4.68
C ILE A 17 3.62 -2.31 -5.31
N ALA A 18 4.87 -2.75 -5.21
CA ALA A 18 6.02 -2.07 -5.81
C ALA A 18 5.93 -1.98 -7.34
N ILE A 19 5.33 -2.95 -8.02
CA ILE A 19 5.08 -2.86 -9.47
C ILE A 19 4.17 -1.66 -9.75
N PHE A 20 3.06 -1.52 -9.03
CA PHE A 20 2.12 -0.42 -9.23
C PHE A 20 2.71 0.94 -8.87
N LEU A 21 3.48 1.01 -7.79
CA LEU A 21 4.19 2.24 -7.44
C LEU A 21 5.27 2.59 -8.46
N ALA A 22 5.97 1.62 -9.04
CA ALA A 22 6.94 1.86 -10.11
C ALA A 22 6.27 2.40 -11.38
N ILE A 23 5.07 1.90 -11.72
CA ILE A 23 4.22 2.43 -12.79
C ILE A 23 3.75 3.84 -12.44
N GLY A 24 3.27 4.09 -11.22
CA GLY A 24 2.87 5.41 -10.77
C GLY A 24 4.01 6.43 -10.84
N ALA A 25 5.21 6.04 -10.41
CA ALA A 25 6.41 6.86 -10.54
C ALA A 25 6.78 7.14 -12.00
N ALA A 26 6.46 6.21 -12.92
CA ALA A 26 6.59 6.42 -14.36
C ALA A 26 5.71 7.54 -14.87
N VAL A 27 4.42 7.42 -14.56
CA VAL A 27 3.38 8.34 -15.01
C VAL A 27 3.59 9.73 -14.40
N ALA A 28 4.05 9.79 -13.15
CA ALA A 28 4.40 11.02 -12.46
C ALA A 28 5.69 11.70 -12.97
N GLY A 29 6.44 11.07 -13.88
CA GLY A 29 7.70 11.62 -14.39
C GLY A 29 8.76 11.79 -13.30
N ILE A 30 8.86 10.84 -12.37
CA ILE A 30 9.89 10.85 -11.32
C ILE A 30 11.23 10.44 -11.92
N GLU A 31 12.23 11.31 -11.80
CA GLU A 31 13.60 11.07 -12.24
C GLU A 31 14.30 10.08 -11.32
N GLY A 32 15.16 9.21 -11.89
CA GLY A 32 15.85 8.19 -11.10
C GLY A 32 14.92 7.17 -10.43
N ARG A 33 13.70 7.00 -10.97
CA ARG A 33 12.76 5.95 -10.56
C ARG A 33 13.33 4.57 -10.88
N SER A 34 13.16 3.63 -9.97
CA SER A 34 13.52 2.22 -10.19
C SER A 34 12.55 1.32 -9.43
N TYR A 35 12.41 0.08 -9.89
CA TYR A 35 11.64 -0.93 -9.17
C TYR A 35 12.20 -1.17 -7.77
N GLY A 36 13.53 -1.16 -7.59
CA GLY A 36 14.16 -1.29 -6.27
C GLY A 36 13.74 -0.20 -5.29
N LYS A 37 13.65 1.06 -5.74
CA LYS A 37 13.11 2.15 -4.91
C LYS A 37 11.63 1.94 -4.60
N ALA A 38 10.83 1.48 -5.56
CA ALA A 38 9.43 1.17 -5.33
C ALA A 38 9.27 0.03 -4.30
N PHE A 39 10.09 -1.00 -4.37
CA PHE A 39 10.11 -2.11 -3.42
C PHE A 39 10.46 -1.65 -2.01
N VAL A 40 11.51 -0.83 -1.87
CA VAL A 40 11.89 -0.23 -0.58
C VAL A 40 10.78 0.66 -0.05
N ALA A 41 10.19 1.53 -0.87
CA ALA A 41 9.08 2.41 -0.45
C ALA A 41 7.88 1.60 0.03
N SER A 42 7.45 0.58 -0.72
CA SER A 42 6.36 -0.32 -0.33
C SER A 42 6.69 -1.11 0.95
N GLY A 43 7.92 -1.59 1.10
CA GLY A 43 8.34 -2.33 2.29
C GLY A 43 8.36 -1.44 3.55
N VAL A 44 8.90 -0.22 3.43
CA VAL A 44 8.89 0.77 4.51
C VAL A 44 7.46 1.16 4.86
N ASP A 45 6.60 1.38 3.87
CA ASP A 45 5.19 1.71 4.08
C ASP A 45 4.44 0.64 4.87
N VAL A 46 4.67 -0.65 4.55
CA VAL A 46 4.10 -1.77 5.31
C VAL A 46 4.56 -1.75 6.77
N LEU A 47 5.87 -1.60 7.01
CA LEU A 47 6.43 -1.58 8.37
C LEU A 47 5.91 -0.39 9.17
N VAL A 48 5.89 0.79 8.57
CA VAL A 48 5.39 2.02 9.22
C VAL A 48 3.90 1.91 9.49
N SER A 49 3.12 1.36 8.55
CA SER A 49 1.68 1.15 8.74
C SER A 49 1.37 0.22 9.90
N TRP A 50 2.17 -0.83 10.13
CA TRP A 50 2.01 -1.71 11.29
C TRP A 50 2.27 -0.98 12.60
N VAL A 51 3.36 -0.21 12.69
CA VAL A 51 3.71 0.56 13.89
C VAL A 51 2.66 1.63 14.17
N VAL A 52 2.30 2.42 13.16
CA VAL A 52 1.31 3.50 13.27
C VAL A 52 -0.07 2.93 13.61
N GLY A 53 -0.48 1.84 12.95
CA GLY A 53 -1.73 1.15 13.23
C GLY A 53 -1.82 0.64 14.67
N ALA A 54 -0.75 0.04 15.18
CA ALA A 54 -0.68 -0.40 16.58
C ALA A 54 -0.80 0.77 17.57
N VAL A 55 -0.09 1.88 17.31
CA VAL A 55 -0.16 3.09 18.15
C VAL A 55 -1.56 3.70 18.12
N LEU A 56 -2.18 3.87 16.94
CA LEU A 56 -3.52 4.46 16.82
C LEU A 56 -4.59 3.58 17.47
N THR A 57 -4.44 2.25 17.39
CA THR A 57 -5.31 1.29 18.06
C THR A 57 -5.19 1.41 19.58
N PHE A 58 -3.95 1.48 20.10
CA PHE A 58 -3.69 1.68 21.53
C PHE A 58 -4.28 3.00 22.06
N LEU A 59 -4.28 4.05 21.25
CA LEU A 59 -4.86 5.36 21.57
C LEU A 59 -6.39 5.43 21.40
N GLY A 60 -7.05 4.32 21.04
CA GLY A 60 -8.51 4.27 20.85
C GLY A 60 -9.02 5.02 19.62
N VAL A 61 -8.13 5.41 18.70
CA VAL A 61 -8.45 6.17 17.49
C VAL A 61 -8.15 5.37 16.23
N GLY A 62 -8.17 4.03 16.29
CA GLY A 62 -7.78 3.15 15.18
C GLY A 62 -8.69 3.18 13.94
N SER A 63 -9.81 3.90 13.98
CA SER A 63 -10.75 3.99 12.86
C SER A 63 -11.20 5.44 12.60
N GLY A 64 -11.67 5.69 11.38
CA GLY A 64 -12.19 6.99 10.94
C GLY A 64 -11.22 7.81 10.10
N LEU A 65 -11.53 9.10 9.94
CA LEU A 65 -10.81 9.99 9.02
C LEU A 65 -9.38 10.31 9.46
N ILE A 66 -9.12 10.37 10.77
CA ILE A 66 -7.80 10.75 11.30
C ILE A 66 -6.73 9.71 10.92
N PRO A 67 -6.89 8.41 11.22
CA PRO A 67 -5.96 7.36 10.76
C PRO A 67 -5.77 7.34 9.25
N PHE A 68 -6.84 7.57 8.49
CA PHE A 68 -6.79 7.58 7.04
C PHE A 68 -5.90 8.72 6.53
N VAL A 69 -6.15 9.95 6.97
CA VAL A 69 -5.35 11.12 6.55
C VAL A 69 -3.90 10.96 6.97
N LEU A 70 -3.64 10.48 8.19
CA LEU A 70 -2.27 10.21 8.65
C LEU A 70 -1.58 9.15 7.78
N GLY A 71 -2.26 8.05 7.47
CA GLY A 71 -1.73 7.01 6.59
C GLY A 71 -1.37 7.55 5.21
N VAL A 72 -2.24 8.38 4.62
CA VAL A 72 -1.96 9.04 3.33
C VAL A 72 -0.73 9.94 3.43
N VAL A 73 -0.65 10.82 4.43
CA VAL A 73 0.46 11.76 4.60
C VAL A 73 1.80 11.01 4.78
N ILE A 74 1.79 9.96 5.59
CA ILE A 74 2.97 9.12 5.84
C ILE A 74 3.41 8.42 4.56
N ASN A 75 2.49 7.80 3.83
CA ASN A 75 2.79 7.11 2.58
C ASN A 75 3.38 8.07 1.54
N LEU A 76 2.77 9.26 1.37
CA LEU A 76 3.30 10.31 0.50
C LEU A 76 4.70 10.76 0.92
N TYR A 77 4.95 10.88 2.23
CA TYR A 77 6.27 11.22 2.75
C TYR A 77 7.31 10.12 2.45
N ILE A 78 6.94 8.84 2.55
CA ILE A 78 7.80 7.70 2.21
C ILE A 78 8.14 7.74 0.72
N ILE A 79 7.15 7.86 -0.16
CA ILE A 79 7.36 7.96 -1.61
C ILE A 79 8.28 9.15 -1.91
N LYS A 80 7.98 10.32 -1.36
CA LYS A 80 8.79 11.53 -1.53
C LYS A 80 10.24 11.31 -1.12
N SER A 81 10.47 10.68 0.03
CA SER A 81 11.80 10.50 0.61
C SER A 81 12.61 9.43 -0.13
N VAL A 82 12.00 8.30 -0.47
CA VAL A 82 12.70 7.20 -1.17
C VAL A 82 12.99 7.53 -2.62
N PHE A 83 12.08 8.23 -3.30
CA PHE A 83 12.29 8.67 -4.68
C PHE A 83 13.03 10.00 -4.81
N SER A 84 13.31 10.70 -3.70
CA SER A 84 13.90 12.05 -3.70
C SER A 84 13.16 13.00 -4.66
N THR A 85 11.83 13.05 -4.55
CA THR A 85 10.97 13.77 -5.50
C THR A 85 10.18 14.91 -4.86
N SER A 86 9.36 15.61 -5.65
CA SER A 86 8.45 16.65 -5.16
C SER A 86 7.12 16.07 -4.67
N TRP A 87 6.41 16.82 -3.83
CA TRP A 87 5.09 16.41 -3.32
C TRP A 87 4.08 16.13 -4.43
N GLY A 88 4.03 16.99 -5.46
CA GLY A 88 3.11 16.80 -6.59
C GLY A 88 3.36 15.47 -7.32
N LYS A 89 4.63 15.12 -7.59
CA LYS A 89 4.96 13.84 -8.22
C LYS A 89 4.67 12.65 -7.32
N ALA A 90 4.92 12.78 -6.00
CA ALA A 90 4.57 11.74 -5.03
C ALA A 90 3.05 11.48 -4.96
N ILE A 91 2.23 12.55 -4.98
CA ILE A 91 0.77 12.45 -5.02
C ILE A 91 0.29 11.73 -6.28
N VAL A 92 0.82 12.10 -7.45
CA VAL A 92 0.45 11.43 -8.71
C VAL A 92 0.84 9.95 -8.67
N ALA A 93 2.05 9.63 -8.22
CA ALA A 93 2.51 8.24 -8.11
C ALA A 93 1.62 7.42 -7.17
N TRP A 94 1.26 8.00 -6.01
CA TRP A 94 0.36 7.39 -5.03
C TRP A 94 -1.05 7.18 -5.58
N LEU A 95 -1.63 8.15 -6.30
CA LEU A 95 -2.95 8.01 -6.90
C LEU A 95 -3.00 6.87 -7.93
N ILE A 96 -1.98 6.77 -8.79
CA ILE A 96 -1.88 5.68 -9.76
C ILE A 96 -1.73 4.32 -9.05
N GLN A 97 -0.88 4.26 -8.01
CA GLN A 97 -0.74 3.06 -7.19
C GLN A 97 -2.07 2.66 -6.55
N LEU A 98 -2.83 3.61 -6.02
CA LEU A 98 -4.12 3.38 -5.37
C LEU A 98 -5.14 2.79 -6.35
N VAL A 99 -5.29 3.39 -7.53
CA VAL A 99 -6.19 2.89 -8.58
C VAL A 99 -5.82 1.46 -8.99
N ALA A 100 -4.54 1.22 -9.25
CA ALA A 100 -4.08 -0.10 -9.67
C ALA A 100 -4.27 -1.15 -8.56
N THR A 101 -4.04 -0.78 -7.30
CA THR A 101 -4.26 -1.64 -6.14
C THR A 101 -5.73 -2.00 -5.96
N VAL A 102 -6.65 -1.03 -6.11
CA VAL A 102 -8.10 -1.28 -6.02
C VAL A 102 -8.56 -2.21 -7.14
N ILE A 103 -8.07 -2.03 -8.36
CA ILE A 103 -8.46 -2.87 -9.50
C ILE A 103 -7.92 -4.30 -9.35
N VAL A 104 -6.66 -4.47 -8.96
CA VAL A 104 -5.99 -5.78 -8.99
C VAL A 104 -6.21 -6.58 -7.71
N ILE A 105 -6.31 -5.92 -6.57
CA ILE A 105 -6.48 -6.58 -5.27
C ILE A 105 -7.91 -6.39 -4.76
N GLY A 106 -8.43 -5.16 -4.80
CA GLY A 106 -9.75 -4.83 -4.26
C GLY A 106 -10.90 -5.54 -4.98
N ILE A 107 -10.94 -5.49 -6.32
CA ILE A 107 -12.02 -6.11 -7.09
C ILE A 107 -12.04 -7.65 -6.93
N PRO A 108 -10.92 -8.39 -7.10
CA PRO A 108 -10.93 -9.84 -6.89
C PRO A 108 -11.27 -10.25 -5.46
N LEU A 109 -10.80 -9.53 -4.43
CA LEU A 109 -11.18 -9.79 -3.05
C LEU A 109 -12.68 -9.58 -2.82
N PHE A 110 -13.25 -8.51 -3.39
CA PHE A 110 -14.70 -8.27 -3.32
C PHE A 110 -15.50 -9.42 -3.93
N PHE A 111 -15.10 -9.93 -5.10
CA PHE A 111 -15.74 -11.08 -5.72
C PHE A 111 -15.54 -12.38 -4.93
N LEU A 112 -14.33 -12.63 -4.41
CA LEU A 112 -14.04 -13.83 -3.60
C LEU A 112 -14.84 -13.86 -2.30
N VAL A 113 -14.87 -12.75 -1.56
CA VAL A 113 -15.63 -12.63 -0.31
C VAL A 113 -17.12 -12.59 -0.59
N GLY A 114 -17.56 -11.89 -1.63
CA GLY A 114 -18.97 -11.83 -2.04
C GLY A 114 -19.52 -13.20 -2.45
N VAL A 115 -18.79 -13.96 -3.27
CA VAL A 115 -19.17 -15.32 -3.67
C VAL A 115 -19.11 -16.28 -2.49
N ALA A 116 -18.10 -16.19 -1.63
CA ALA A 116 -18.01 -16.99 -0.41
C ALA A 116 -19.21 -16.72 0.52
N ALA A 117 -19.54 -15.45 0.77
CA ALA A 117 -20.68 -15.04 1.58
C ALA A 117 -22.01 -15.56 1.01
N LEU A 118 -22.20 -15.49 -0.32
CA LEU A 118 -23.39 -16.06 -0.99
C LEU A 118 -23.44 -17.59 -0.88
N SER A 119 -22.30 -18.27 -0.89
CA SER A 119 -22.22 -19.73 -0.78
C SER A 119 -22.50 -20.26 0.63
N SER A 120 -22.32 -19.44 1.67
CA SER A 120 -22.60 -19.78 3.07
C SER A 120 -24.07 -19.65 3.49
N PHE A 121 -24.96 -19.15 2.62
CA PHE A 121 -26.42 -19.12 2.84
C PHE A 121 -27.14 -20.39 2.32
N LYS A 122 -26.43 -21.52 2.25
CA LYS A 122 -27.02 -22.83 1.92
C LYS A 122 -27.35 -23.63 3.16
#